data_AF-A0A952PT96-F1
#
_entry.id   AF-A0A952PT96-F1
#
_cell.length_a   1.000
_cell.length_b   1.000
_cell.length_c   1.000
_cell.angle_alpha   90.00
_cell.angle_beta   90.00
_cell.angle_gamma   90.00
#
_symmetry.space_group_name_H-M   'P 1'
#
loop_
_entity.id
_entity.type
_entity.pdbx_description
1 polymer ?
#
loop_
_entity_poly.entity_id
_entity_poly.type
_entity_poly.pdbx_seq_one_letter_code
_entity_poly.pdbx_strand_id
1 'polypeptide(L)'
;MKLKTLFNFAVVGMVVLLLLASGLFNLDSISAQSISASLSPTAGLVQFRTRGNTQWTTVTQVQSIVAGDQIRTGSNGLAVLTTPNGIELTIYPSVLIQLTSLGTAANGGQQLVVYQLAGTIFSNVPKKGSRDRVQIFLPPAGITVRGTQFITQVAPGIGGGIIGRESTVDVTSADLKRYIVAPLSLAYGHINADQLANVGVNRDTLRANATSSFNSITGLRGFLKDMLIMYDVPETHAFLTDLLGIPATSTNDEINAAIDASKLTNLIGGERLAGLSRSGLNLRTTLSRLLDFWLNTYKATLTAPIAAATCGNLTQDAGETFENCPDDFADLSTCGNGYCEEFVKGESVITCTADCIPQPNVALQAAQQNDLNSQVPVIPIRTRTPVASGVGR
;
A
#
# COMPACT_ATOMS: atom_id res chain seq x y z
N MET A 1 29.51 50.80 -59.38
CA MET A 1 28.07 50.76 -59.03
C MET A 1 27.47 49.34 -58.89
N LYS A 2 28.28 48.25 -58.88
CA LYS A 2 27.76 46.86 -58.85
C LYS A 2 27.92 46.08 -57.53
N LEU A 3 28.62 46.64 -56.53
CA LEU A 3 28.91 45.91 -55.29
C LEU A 3 27.84 46.09 -54.19
N LYS A 4 27.14 47.23 -54.17
CA LYS A 4 26.08 47.50 -53.18
C LYS A 4 24.81 46.67 -53.42
N THR A 5 24.49 46.32 -54.66
CA THR A 5 23.31 45.53 -55.00
C THR A 5 23.49 44.05 -54.64
N LEU A 6 24.69 43.48 -54.77
CA LEU A 6 24.96 42.08 -54.39
C LEU A 6 24.91 41.85 -52.86
N PHE A 7 25.32 42.85 -52.07
CA PHE A 7 25.30 42.74 -50.61
C PHE A 7 23.87 42.72 -50.04
N ASN A 8 22.94 43.48 -50.64
CA ASN A 8 21.55 43.52 -50.19
C ASN A 8 20.78 42.21 -50.45
N PHE A 9 21.09 41.46 -51.52
CA PHE A 9 20.45 40.17 -51.78
C PHE A 9 20.93 39.06 -50.82
N ALA A 10 22.21 39.08 -50.41
CA ALA A 10 22.75 38.10 -49.47
C ALA A 10 22.14 38.25 -48.06
N VAL A 11 21.96 39.48 -47.58
CA VAL A 11 21.38 39.75 -46.26
C VAL A 11 19.90 39.37 -46.22
N VAL A 12 19.13 39.68 -47.27
CA VAL A 12 17.71 39.30 -47.33
C VAL A 12 17.54 37.77 -47.42
N GLY A 13 18.39 37.08 -48.18
CA GLY A 13 18.38 35.62 -48.26
C GLY A 13 18.68 34.94 -46.91
N MET A 14 19.64 35.46 -46.14
CA MET A 14 20.01 34.91 -44.84
C MET A 14 18.93 35.11 -43.77
N VAL A 15 18.23 36.26 -43.79
CA VAL A 15 17.11 36.53 -42.86
C VAL A 15 15.90 35.63 -43.17
N VAL A 16 15.59 35.38 -44.44
CA VAL A 16 14.51 34.47 -44.84
C VAL A 16 14.84 33.02 -44.47
N LEU A 17 16.10 32.59 -44.60
CA LEU A 17 16.54 31.25 -44.21
C LEU A 17 16.49 31.05 -42.68
N LEU A 18 16.81 32.07 -41.88
CA LEU A 18 16.68 32.04 -40.42
C LEU A 18 15.22 32.02 -39.95
N LEU A 19 14.31 32.68 -40.67
CA LEU A 19 12.87 32.65 -40.37
C LEU A 19 12.22 31.31 -40.76
N LEU A 20 12.71 30.64 -41.80
CA LEU A 20 12.24 29.29 -42.17
C LEU A 20 12.80 28.20 -41.25
N ALA A 21 14.02 28.36 -40.73
CA ALA A 21 14.63 27.41 -39.79
C ALA A 21 14.02 27.45 -38.37
N SER A 22 13.41 28.57 -37.98
CA SER A 22 12.76 28.74 -36.66
C SER A 22 11.31 28.23 -36.61
N GLY A 23 10.69 27.92 -37.76
CA GLY A 23 9.31 27.44 -37.85
C GLY A 23 9.11 25.91 -37.74
N LEU A 24 10.18 25.11 -37.75
CA LEU A 24 10.09 23.64 -37.92
C LEU A 24 10.30 22.80 -36.64
N PHE A 25 10.44 23.40 -35.46
CA PHE A 25 10.78 22.67 -34.22
C PHE A 25 9.78 22.78 -33.07
N ASN A 26 8.53 23.19 -33.34
CA ASN A 26 7.44 22.95 -32.40
C ASN A 26 6.70 21.67 -32.80
N LEU A 27 7.39 20.53 -32.72
CA LEU A 27 6.70 19.27 -32.51
C LEU A 27 6.20 19.33 -31.07
N ASP A 28 5.06 20.00 -30.88
CA ASP A 28 4.31 19.93 -29.64
C ASP A 28 4.11 18.46 -29.35
N SER A 29 4.84 18.01 -28.33
CA SER A 29 4.79 16.64 -27.87
C SER A 29 3.33 16.36 -27.65
N ILE A 30 2.76 15.44 -28.43
CA ILE A 30 1.39 14.98 -28.26
C ILE A 30 1.29 14.60 -26.79
N SER A 31 0.68 15.48 -26.01
CA SER A 31 0.53 15.33 -24.58
C SER A 31 -0.29 14.07 -24.43
N ALA A 32 0.36 13.00 -23.99
CA ALA A 32 -0.34 11.78 -23.62
C ALA A 32 -1.42 12.19 -22.63
N GLN A 33 -2.68 12.06 -23.03
CA GLN A 33 -3.82 12.48 -22.24
C GLN A 33 -3.69 11.81 -20.87
N SER A 34 -3.50 12.62 -19.83
CA SER A 34 -3.31 12.11 -18.49
C SER A 34 -4.61 11.45 -18.03
N ILE A 35 -4.56 10.13 -17.86
CA ILE A 35 -5.64 9.38 -17.24
C ILE A 35 -5.59 9.67 -15.74
N SER A 36 -6.72 10.04 -15.15
CA SER A 36 -6.84 10.28 -13.72
C SER A 36 -7.82 9.31 -13.06
N ALA A 37 -7.58 9.01 -11.79
CA ALA A 37 -8.51 8.34 -10.90
C ALA A 37 -9.26 9.38 -10.07
N SER A 38 -10.40 8.99 -9.50
CA SER A 38 -11.19 9.78 -8.59
C SER A 38 -10.98 9.28 -7.16
N LEU A 39 -10.50 10.15 -6.27
CA LEU A 39 -10.39 9.90 -4.84
C LEU A 39 -11.58 10.53 -4.13
N SER A 40 -12.42 9.71 -3.50
CA SER A 40 -13.56 10.16 -2.72
C SER A 40 -13.30 9.93 -1.23
N PRO A 41 -13.28 10.99 -0.40
CA PRO A 41 -13.27 10.82 1.05
C PRO A 41 -14.63 10.26 1.48
N THR A 42 -14.62 9.33 2.43
CA THR A 42 -15.83 8.67 2.97
C THR A 42 -15.98 8.97 4.46
N ALA A 43 -14.88 9.02 5.20
CA ALA A 43 -14.86 9.39 6.61
C ALA A 43 -13.50 9.98 6.99
N GLY A 44 -13.49 10.82 8.03
CA GLY A 44 -12.27 11.31 8.67
C GLY A 44 -11.32 12.07 7.75
N LEU A 45 -10.04 12.07 8.11
CA LEU A 45 -9.00 12.81 7.40
C LEU A 45 -8.44 12.00 6.22
N VAL A 46 -8.57 12.57 5.02
CA VAL A 46 -7.98 12.07 3.78
C VAL A 46 -7.18 13.20 3.16
N GLN A 47 -5.93 12.94 2.81
CA GLN A 47 -5.07 13.92 2.17
C GLN A 47 -4.42 13.35 0.91
N PHE A 48 -4.09 14.24 -0.01
CA PHE A 48 -3.25 13.90 -1.15
C PHE A 48 -2.11 14.91 -1.30
N ARG A 49 -1.06 14.49 -1.99
CA ARG A 49 0.08 15.32 -2.33
C ARG A 49 0.42 15.13 -3.79
N THR A 50 0.44 16.23 -4.53
CA THR A 50 0.78 16.19 -5.95
C THR A 50 2.24 15.86 -6.15
N ARG A 51 2.55 15.18 -7.27
CA ARG A 51 3.93 14.86 -7.63
C ARG A 51 4.83 16.10 -7.61
N GLY A 52 5.92 16.04 -6.84
CA GLY A 52 6.92 17.12 -6.75
C GLY A 52 6.55 18.25 -5.78
N ASN A 53 5.36 18.20 -5.18
CA ASN A 53 4.99 19.08 -4.08
C ASN A 53 5.40 18.46 -2.74
N THR A 54 5.67 19.30 -1.75
CA THR A 54 5.97 18.88 -0.38
C THR A 54 4.74 18.95 0.52
N GLN A 55 3.75 19.79 0.16
CA GLN A 55 2.57 20.07 0.97
C GLN A 55 1.47 19.04 0.71
N TRP A 56 0.81 18.61 1.79
CA TRP A 56 -0.39 17.79 1.74
C TRP A 56 -1.62 18.69 1.64
N THR A 57 -2.65 18.21 0.96
CA THR A 57 -3.93 18.91 0.80
C THR A 57 -5.06 17.99 1.27
N THR A 58 -5.89 18.50 2.18
CA THR A 58 -7.05 17.77 2.69
C THR A 58 -8.14 17.67 1.63
N VAL A 59 -8.65 16.45 1.46
CA VAL A 59 -9.65 16.08 0.46
C VAL A 59 -11.02 16.16 1.11
N THR A 60 -11.76 17.24 0.83
CA THR A 60 -13.11 17.47 1.36
C THR A 60 -14.22 17.04 0.39
N GLN A 61 -13.87 16.77 -0.86
CA GLN A 61 -14.75 16.35 -1.94
C GLN A 61 -13.98 15.47 -2.93
N VAL A 62 -14.67 14.91 -3.92
CA VAL A 62 -14.02 14.07 -4.94
C VAL A 62 -12.87 14.82 -5.62
N GLN A 63 -11.68 14.23 -5.59
CA GLN A 63 -10.45 14.80 -6.14
C GLN A 63 -9.93 13.95 -7.29
N SER A 64 -9.43 14.60 -8.35
CA SER A 64 -8.73 13.93 -9.44
C SER A 64 -7.28 13.64 -9.03
N ILE A 65 -6.87 12.38 -9.14
CA ILE A 65 -5.53 11.86 -8.80
C ILE A 65 -4.86 11.33 -10.06
N VAL A 66 -3.59 11.69 -10.27
CA VAL A 66 -2.80 11.25 -11.43
C VAL A 66 -1.55 10.47 -11.01
N ALA A 67 -0.89 9.84 -11.97
CA ALA A 67 0.38 9.16 -11.73
C ALA A 67 1.44 10.13 -11.18
N GLY A 68 2.06 9.72 -10.07
CA GLY A 68 3.04 10.45 -9.29
C GLY A 68 2.49 11.02 -7.98
N ASP A 69 1.17 11.11 -7.84
CA ASP A 69 0.55 11.62 -6.62
C ASP A 69 0.62 10.60 -5.48
N GLN A 70 0.56 11.11 -4.26
CA GLN A 70 0.50 10.31 -3.04
C GLN A 70 -0.81 10.58 -2.31
N ILE A 71 -1.30 9.56 -1.62
CA ILE A 71 -2.54 9.62 -0.83
C ILE A 71 -2.21 9.08 0.55
N ARG A 72 -2.73 9.76 1.58
CA ARG A 72 -2.68 9.29 2.96
C ARG A 72 -4.00 9.48 3.70
N THR A 73 -4.25 8.65 4.68
CA THR A 73 -5.41 8.73 5.59
C THR A 73 -4.94 8.89 7.03
N GLY A 74 -5.70 9.64 7.83
CA GLY A 74 -5.48 9.73 9.28
C GLY A 74 -5.96 8.48 10.02
N SER A 75 -5.96 8.52 11.35
CA SER A 75 -6.36 7.40 12.23
C SER A 75 -7.86 7.03 12.12
N ASN A 76 -8.69 7.92 11.58
CA ASN A 76 -10.11 7.68 11.29
C ASN A 76 -10.45 7.83 9.80
N GLY A 77 -9.42 7.98 8.95
CA GLY A 77 -9.58 8.27 7.54
C GLY A 77 -10.04 7.07 6.72
N LEU A 78 -11.08 7.24 5.91
CA LEU A 78 -11.55 6.25 4.95
C LEU A 78 -11.76 6.90 3.58
N ALA A 79 -11.20 6.32 2.54
CA ALA A 79 -11.39 6.81 1.17
C ALA A 79 -11.62 5.67 0.17
N VAL A 80 -12.19 6.02 -0.97
CA VAL A 80 -12.29 5.14 -2.14
C VAL A 80 -11.58 5.80 -3.32
N LEU A 81 -10.59 5.11 -3.88
CA LEU A 81 -9.95 5.49 -5.14
C LEU A 81 -10.56 4.66 -6.27
N THR A 82 -11.25 5.32 -7.18
CA THR A 82 -11.88 4.69 -8.35
C THR A 82 -11.19 5.15 -9.62
N THR A 83 -10.72 4.20 -10.39
CA THR A 83 -10.11 4.45 -11.70
C THR A 83 -11.18 4.46 -12.81
N PRO A 84 -10.93 5.07 -13.99
CA PRO A 84 -11.93 5.12 -15.06
C PRO A 84 -12.37 3.76 -15.60
N ASN A 85 -11.58 2.72 -15.35
CA ASN A 85 -11.93 1.36 -15.72
C ASN A 85 -12.68 0.59 -14.62
N GLY A 86 -12.99 1.22 -13.50
CA GLY A 86 -13.75 0.63 -12.41
C GLY A 86 -12.93 -0.25 -11.48
N ILE A 87 -11.59 -0.18 -11.49
CA ILE A 87 -10.81 -0.67 -10.34
C ILE A 87 -11.09 0.26 -9.17
N GLU A 88 -11.41 -0.32 -8.03
CA GLU A 88 -11.69 0.40 -6.79
C GLU A 88 -10.72 -0.06 -5.70
N LEU A 89 -10.10 0.90 -5.02
CA LEU A 89 -9.31 0.68 -3.82
C LEU A 89 -10.02 1.35 -2.64
N THR A 90 -10.46 0.57 -1.66
CA THR A 90 -10.88 1.10 -0.35
C THR A 90 -9.64 1.26 0.52
N ILE A 91 -9.33 2.50 0.88
CA ILE A 91 -8.16 2.93 1.63
C ILE A 91 -8.60 3.16 3.08
N TYR A 92 -8.17 2.26 3.98
CA TYR A 92 -8.50 2.29 5.41
C TYR A 92 -7.66 3.34 6.17
N PRO A 93 -7.84 3.49 7.49
CA PRO A 93 -7.01 4.34 8.32
C PRO A 93 -5.51 4.03 8.25
N SER A 94 -4.72 5.07 8.51
CA SER A 94 -3.24 5.08 8.52
C SER A 94 -2.60 4.43 7.30
N VAL A 95 -3.18 4.66 6.13
CA VAL A 95 -2.59 4.22 4.87
C VAL A 95 -1.74 5.32 4.28
N LEU A 96 -0.61 4.93 3.69
CA LEU A 96 0.15 5.75 2.77
C LEU A 96 0.38 4.99 1.47
N ILE A 97 -0.08 5.57 0.36
CA ILE A 97 0.19 5.04 -0.98
C ILE A 97 0.75 6.10 -1.94
N GLN A 98 1.44 5.60 -2.96
CA GLN A 98 1.84 6.38 -4.13
C GLN A 98 1.30 5.73 -5.40
N LEU A 99 0.62 6.51 -6.23
CA LEU A 99 0.15 6.07 -7.53
C LEU A 99 1.29 6.20 -8.55
N THR A 100 1.93 5.12 -8.95
CA THR A 100 3.12 5.17 -9.81
C THR A 100 2.76 5.22 -11.29
N SER A 101 1.71 4.50 -11.69
CA SER A 101 1.23 4.47 -13.07
C SER A 101 -0.28 4.28 -13.11
N LEU A 102 -0.92 5.00 -14.02
CA LEU A 102 -2.34 4.89 -14.31
C LEU A 102 -2.54 5.11 -15.81
N GLY A 103 -3.05 4.11 -16.51
CA GLY A 103 -3.42 4.26 -17.91
C GLY A 103 -3.41 2.98 -18.72
N THR A 104 -2.92 3.05 -19.95
CA THR A 104 -2.83 1.91 -20.87
C THR A 104 -1.38 1.41 -20.92
N ALA A 105 -1.14 0.15 -20.56
CA ALA A 105 0.13 -0.52 -20.72
C ALA A 105 0.51 -0.67 -22.21
N ALA A 106 1.79 -0.93 -22.48
CA ALA A 106 2.35 -1.10 -23.82
C ALA A 106 1.65 -2.20 -24.67
N ASN A 107 1.01 -3.18 -24.02
CA ASN A 107 0.25 -4.25 -24.69
C ASN A 107 -1.21 -3.85 -25.03
N GLY A 108 -1.59 -2.59 -24.78
CA GLY A 108 -2.94 -2.06 -24.95
C GLY A 108 -3.92 -2.44 -23.84
N GLY A 109 -3.48 -3.18 -22.81
CA GLY A 109 -4.27 -3.45 -21.61
C GLY A 109 -4.21 -2.28 -20.63
N GLN A 110 -5.14 -2.21 -19.69
CA GLN A 110 -5.12 -1.16 -18.67
C GLN A 110 -4.13 -1.50 -17.56
N GLN A 111 -3.53 -0.48 -16.96
CA GLN A 111 -2.52 -0.59 -15.92
C GLN A 111 -2.81 0.37 -14.77
N LEU A 112 -2.80 -0.21 -13.57
CA LEU A 112 -2.71 0.52 -12.31
C LEU A 112 -1.49 -0.01 -11.55
N VAL A 113 -0.55 0.87 -11.20
CA VAL A 113 0.59 0.55 -10.35
C VAL A 113 0.55 1.41 -9.10
N VAL A 114 0.49 0.77 -7.94
CA VAL A 114 0.46 1.44 -6.63
C VAL A 114 1.62 0.93 -5.79
N TYR A 115 2.34 1.84 -5.14
CA TYR A 115 3.20 1.50 -4.01
C TYR A 115 2.42 1.73 -2.73
N GLN A 116 2.20 0.67 -1.96
CA GLN A 116 1.59 0.76 -0.63
C GLN A 116 2.71 0.72 0.40
N LEU A 117 2.86 1.81 1.13
CA LEU A 117 3.96 2.00 2.07
C LEU A 117 3.54 1.73 3.51
N ALA A 118 2.25 1.90 3.83
CA ALA A 118 1.69 1.63 5.15
C ALA A 118 0.18 1.30 5.06
N GLY A 119 -0.36 0.70 6.12
CA GLY A 119 -1.79 0.49 6.36
C GLY A 119 -2.40 -0.64 5.54
N THR A 120 -3.74 -0.66 5.47
CA THR A 120 -4.54 -1.72 4.84
C THR A 120 -5.35 -1.18 3.65
N ILE A 121 -5.41 -1.95 2.56
CA ILE A 121 -6.21 -1.62 1.37
C ILE A 121 -7.04 -2.84 0.99
N PHE A 122 -8.32 -2.63 0.71
CA PHE A 122 -9.12 -3.61 -0.01
C PHE A 122 -9.21 -3.21 -1.48
N SER A 123 -8.82 -4.13 -2.36
CA SER A 123 -8.82 -3.93 -3.80
C SER A 123 -9.94 -4.74 -4.46
N ASN A 124 -10.77 -4.08 -5.27
CA ASN A 124 -11.76 -4.70 -6.14
C ASN A 124 -11.37 -4.44 -7.60
N VAL A 125 -10.82 -5.47 -8.25
CA VAL A 125 -10.35 -5.38 -9.64
C VAL A 125 -11.35 -6.12 -10.52
N PRO A 126 -12.20 -5.43 -11.30
CA PRO A 126 -13.11 -6.10 -12.21
C PRO A 126 -12.33 -6.82 -13.32
N LYS A 127 -12.82 -7.99 -13.73
CA LYS A 127 -12.22 -8.74 -14.83
C LYS A 127 -12.65 -8.14 -16.17
N LYS A 128 -11.86 -7.20 -16.73
CA LYS A 128 -12.20 -6.50 -17.98
C LYS A 128 -11.40 -6.93 -19.22
N GLY A 129 -10.27 -7.64 -19.05
CA GLY A 129 -9.51 -8.17 -20.18
C GLY A 129 -8.31 -9.01 -19.77
N SER A 130 -7.80 -9.84 -20.68
CA SER A 130 -6.61 -10.68 -20.45
C SER A 130 -5.29 -9.88 -20.46
N ARG A 131 -5.33 -8.62 -20.87
CA ARG A 131 -4.16 -7.72 -20.94
C ARG A 131 -4.11 -6.72 -19.79
N ASP A 132 -5.22 -6.52 -19.10
CA ASP A 132 -5.31 -5.62 -17.96
C ASP A 132 -4.47 -6.14 -16.80
N ARG A 133 -3.85 -5.22 -16.07
CA ARG A 133 -2.94 -5.54 -14.98
C ARG A 133 -3.10 -4.51 -13.87
N VAL A 134 -3.29 -5.00 -12.64
CA VAL A 134 -3.09 -4.18 -11.45
C VAL A 134 -1.87 -4.72 -10.71
N GLN A 135 -0.96 -3.82 -10.35
CA GLN A 135 0.23 -4.15 -9.58
C GLN A 135 0.24 -3.32 -8.31
N ILE A 136 0.38 -4.00 -7.18
CA ILE A 136 0.53 -3.36 -5.89
C ILE A 136 1.86 -3.83 -5.32
N PHE A 137 2.78 -2.89 -5.08
CA PHE A 137 4.06 -3.19 -4.49
C PHE A 137 4.04 -2.81 -3.02
N LEU A 138 4.24 -3.83 -2.20
CA LEU A 138 4.52 -3.71 -0.77
C LEU A 138 6.04 -3.74 -0.59
N PRO A 139 6.57 -3.23 0.53
CA PRO A 139 8.00 -3.36 0.82
C PRO A 139 8.48 -4.84 0.83
N PRO A 140 7.80 -5.82 1.47
CA PRO A 140 8.26 -7.22 1.46
C PRO A 140 7.83 -8.04 0.25
N ALA A 141 6.96 -7.50 -0.62
CA ALA A 141 6.42 -8.27 -1.75
C ALA A 141 5.87 -7.38 -2.87
N GLY A 142 6.03 -7.81 -4.12
CA GLY A 142 5.29 -7.31 -5.27
C GLY A 142 4.08 -8.19 -5.59
N ILE A 143 2.96 -7.57 -5.94
CA ILE A 143 1.72 -8.24 -6.29
C ILE A 143 1.36 -7.90 -7.72
N THR A 144 0.98 -8.89 -8.52
CA THR A 144 0.38 -8.69 -9.84
C THR A 144 -0.93 -9.45 -9.91
N VAL A 145 -2.02 -8.75 -10.23
CA VAL A 145 -3.36 -9.36 -10.30
C VAL A 145 -4.04 -9.06 -11.62
N ARG A 146 -4.99 -9.95 -11.95
CA ARG A 146 -5.91 -9.83 -13.08
C ARG A 146 -7.30 -10.25 -12.63
N GLY A 147 -8.18 -9.28 -12.37
CA GLY A 147 -9.58 -9.55 -12.06
C GLY A 147 -9.80 -10.36 -10.76
N THR A 148 -9.77 -9.71 -9.60
CA THR A 148 -9.94 -10.37 -8.30
C THR A 148 -10.22 -9.36 -7.19
N GLN A 149 -10.64 -9.86 -6.03
CA GLN A 149 -10.78 -9.10 -4.80
C GLN A 149 -9.79 -9.62 -3.76
N PHE A 150 -9.12 -8.71 -3.07
CA PHE A 150 -8.08 -9.06 -2.09
C PHE A 150 -7.81 -7.91 -1.12
N ILE A 151 -7.27 -8.23 0.04
CA ILE A 151 -6.73 -7.28 1.01
C ILE A 151 -5.22 -7.30 0.96
N THR A 152 -4.61 -6.13 1.03
CA THR A 152 -3.17 -5.94 1.25
C THR A 152 -2.94 -5.15 2.53
N GLN A 153 -1.91 -5.50 3.27
CA GLN A 153 -1.54 -4.85 4.53
C GLN A 153 -0.03 -4.62 4.56
N VAL A 154 0.41 -3.47 5.08
CA VAL A 154 1.82 -3.13 5.31
C VAL A 154 1.98 -2.49 6.68
N ALA A 155 2.72 -3.16 7.56
CA ALA A 155 2.97 -2.69 8.92
C ALA A 155 4.25 -1.86 9.05
N PRO A 156 4.38 -1.06 10.12
CA PRO A 156 5.59 -0.30 10.46
C PRO A 156 6.88 -1.13 10.51
N GLY A 157 6.78 -2.40 10.91
CA GLY A 157 7.91 -3.33 10.91
C GLY A 157 8.35 -3.84 9.53
N ILE A 158 7.84 -3.28 8.43
CA ILE A 158 8.07 -3.76 7.05
C ILE A 158 7.53 -5.19 6.81
N GLY A 159 6.62 -5.64 7.68
CA GLY A 159 5.78 -6.80 7.45
C GLY A 159 4.66 -6.46 6.46
N GLY A 160 4.22 -7.44 5.68
CA GLY A 160 3.19 -7.22 4.69
C GLY A 160 2.49 -8.50 4.26
N GLY A 161 1.18 -8.39 4.10
CA GLY A 161 0.29 -9.53 3.87
C GLY A 161 -0.67 -9.33 2.72
N ILE A 162 -1.05 -10.44 2.09
CA ILE A 162 -2.07 -10.51 1.05
C ILE A 162 -3.06 -11.61 1.38
N ILE A 163 -4.36 -11.29 1.39
CA ILE A 163 -5.44 -12.26 1.54
C ILE A 163 -6.34 -12.21 0.31
N GLY A 164 -6.43 -13.33 -0.41
CA GLY A 164 -7.33 -13.47 -1.56
C GLY A 164 -8.78 -13.71 -1.15
N ARG A 165 -9.75 -13.16 -1.88
CA ARG A 165 -11.20 -13.36 -1.60
C ARG A 165 -11.93 -14.17 -2.67
N GLU A 166 -11.83 -13.80 -3.95
CA GLU A 166 -12.65 -14.40 -5.02
C GLU A 166 -11.86 -15.24 -6.03
N SER A 167 -10.71 -14.72 -6.50
CA SER A 167 -9.86 -15.37 -7.49
C SER A 167 -8.39 -15.38 -7.04
N THR A 168 -7.54 -16.03 -7.82
CA THR A 168 -6.12 -16.14 -7.50
C THR A 168 -5.37 -14.81 -7.69
N VAL A 169 -4.44 -14.51 -6.79
CA VAL A 169 -3.51 -13.38 -6.86
C VAL A 169 -2.09 -13.92 -7.06
N ASP A 170 -1.34 -13.37 -8.02
CA ASP A 170 0.05 -13.73 -8.26
C ASP A 170 0.96 -12.81 -7.44
N VAL A 171 1.71 -13.39 -6.51
CA VAL A 171 2.56 -12.66 -5.57
C VAL A 171 4.00 -13.08 -5.79
N THR A 172 4.89 -12.10 -5.95
CA THR A 172 6.33 -12.30 -5.95
C THR A 172 6.89 -11.61 -4.73
N SER A 173 7.36 -12.38 -3.74
CA SER A 173 7.99 -11.81 -2.55
C SER A 173 9.37 -11.23 -2.85
N ALA A 174 9.88 -10.39 -1.95
CA ALA A 174 11.21 -9.79 -2.06
C ALA A 174 12.36 -10.83 -2.11
N ASP A 175 12.14 -12.04 -1.58
CA ASP A 175 13.08 -13.17 -1.73
C ASP A 175 12.98 -13.91 -3.09
N LEU A 176 12.22 -13.35 -4.03
CA LEU A 176 11.94 -13.83 -5.39
C LEU A 176 11.15 -15.14 -5.46
N LYS A 177 10.53 -15.57 -4.36
CA LYS A 177 9.57 -16.68 -4.41
C LYS A 177 8.25 -16.19 -5.00
N ARG A 178 7.62 -17.07 -5.78
CA ARG A 178 6.33 -16.82 -6.40
C ARG A 178 5.25 -17.66 -5.72
N TYR A 179 4.14 -17.01 -5.39
CA TYR A 179 2.99 -17.61 -4.73
C TYR A 179 1.73 -17.31 -5.53
N ILE A 180 0.84 -18.30 -5.61
CA ILE A 180 -0.50 -18.12 -6.14
C ILE A 180 -1.46 -18.13 -4.95
N VAL A 181 -1.86 -16.95 -4.50
CA VAL A 181 -2.78 -16.78 -3.37
C VAL A 181 -4.20 -17.01 -3.87
N ALA A 182 -4.72 -18.20 -3.60
CA ALA A 182 -6.10 -18.56 -3.90
C ALA A 182 -7.10 -17.85 -2.95
N PRO A 183 -8.42 -17.94 -3.21
CA PRO A 183 -9.45 -17.49 -2.27
C PRO A 183 -9.23 -18.05 -0.86
N LEU A 184 -9.32 -17.18 0.14
CA LEU A 184 -9.08 -17.52 1.55
C LEU A 184 -7.71 -18.17 1.80
N SER A 185 -6.70 -17.70 1.08
CA SER A 185 -5.28 -18.01 1.33
C SER A 185 -4.51 -16.75 1.68
N LEU A 186 -3.38 -16.92 2.37
CA LEU A 186 -2.52 -15.84 2.82
C LEU A 186 -1.12 -15.99 2.22
N ALA A 187 -0.56 -14.91 1.69
CA ALA A 187 0.88 -14.74 1.55
C ALA A 187 1.32 -13.65 2.52
N TYR A 188 2.37 -13.91 3.29
CA TYR A 188 2.92 -12.96 4.25
C TYR A 188 4.43 -12.89 4.07
N GLY A 189 4.97 -11.68 4.04
CA GLY A 189 6.40 -11.41 3.97
C GLY A 189 6.82 -10.44 5.05
N HIS A 190 8.09 -10.50 5.43
CA HIS A 190 8.68 -9.60 6.42
C HIS A 190 10.12 -9.30 6.02
N ILE A 191 10.52 -8.04 6.19
CA ILE A 191 11.90 -7.60 5.98
C ILE A 191 12.47 -7.15 7.33
N ASN A 192 13.68 -7.59 7.64
CA ASN A 192 14.41 -7.06 8.80
C ASN A 192 14.89 -5.61 8.51
N ALA A 193 14.12 -4.62 8.94
CA ALA A 193 14.36 -3.20 8.73
C ALA A 193 15.69 -2.71 9.33
N ASP A 194 16.01 -3.18 10.53
CA ASP A 194 17.22 -2.77 11.27
C ASP A 194 18.49 -3.12 10.49
N GLN A 195 18.47 -4.23 9.77
CA GLN A 195 19.58 -4.60 8.88
C GLN A 195 19.64 -3.71 7.64
N LEU A 196 18.50 -3.32 7.05
CA LEU A 196 18.48 -2.47 5.86
C LEU A 196 18.95 -1.04 6.12
N ALA A 197 18.61 -0.47 7.28
CA ALA A 197 19.02 0.88 7.65
C ALA A 197 20.56 1.02 7.66
N ASN A 198 21.28 -0.05 8.00
CA ASN A 198 22.74 -0.05 8.13
C ASN A 198 23.49 -0.36 6.82
N VAL A 199 22.89 -1.15 5.92
CA VAL A 199 23.57 -1.72 4.75
C VAL A 199 23.09 -1.08 3.43
N GLY A 200 22.00 -0.31 3.48
CA GLY A 200 21.32 0.24 2.31
C GLY A 200 20.39 -0.76 1.63
N VAL A 201 19.41 -0.25 0.89
CA VAL A 201 18.42 -1.06 0.18
C VAL A 201 18.88 -1.26 -1.27
N ASN A 202 19.42 -2.45 -1.54
CA ASN A 202 19.62 -2.95 -2.90
C ASN A 202 18.96 -4.31 -3.02
N ARG A 203 18.87 -4.84 -4.26
CA ARG A 203 18.23 -6.13 -4.53
C ARG A 203 18.77 -7.27 -3.67
N ASP A 204 20.08 -7.35 -3.49
CA ASP A 204 20.72 -8.47 -2.83
C ASP A 204 20.58 -8.37 -1.30
N THR A 205 20.69 -7.15 -0.73
CA THR A 205 20.44 -6.92 0.71
C THR A 205 18.97 -7.12 1.06
N LEU A 206 18.04 -6.65 0.22
CA LEU A 206 16.62 -6.87 0.39
C LEU A 206 16.28 -8.35 0.40
N ARG A 207 16.81 -9.12 -0.57
CA ARG A 207 16.60 -10.56 -0.67
C ARG A 207 17.16 -11.32 0.53
N ALA A 208 18.34 -10.96 1.01
CA ALA A 208 18.97 -11.62 2.16
C ALA A 208 18.22 -11.39 3.48
N ASN A 209 17.49 -10.27 3.59
CA ASN A 209 16.77 -9.88 4.80
C ASN A 209 15.26 -10.09 4.71
N ALA A 210 14.76 -10.56 3.57
CA ALA A 210 13.36 -10.88 3.36
C ALA A 210 13.07 -12.34 3.73
N THR A 211 11.99 -12.53 4.49
CA THR A 211 11.39 -13.84 4.73
C THR A 211 9.97 -13.83 4.20
N SER A 212 9.51 -14.96 3.66
CA SER A 212 8.16 -15.10 3.16
C SER A 212 7.56 -16.44 3.56
N SER A 213 6.26 -16.43 3.82
CA SER A 213 5.45 -17.55 4.27
C SER A 213 4.16 -17.59 3.47
N PHE A 214 3.77 -18.79 3.02
CA PHE A 214 2.55 -18.98 2.25
C PHE A 214 1.64 -19.99 2.93
N ASN A 215 0.38 -19.59 3.11
CA ASN A 215 -0.69 -20.38 3.69
C ASN A 215 -0.27 -21.14 4.96
N SER A 216 0.50 -20.47 5.82
CA SER A 216 1.11 -21.06 7.01
C SER A 216 0.62 -20.37 8.27
N ILE A 217 0.57 -21.12 9.37
CA ILE A 217 0.24 -20.57 10.70
C ILE A 217 1.27 -19.50 11.09
N THR A 218 2.55 -19.67 10.76
CA THR A 218 3.59 -18.67 11.00
C THR A 218 3.29 -17.35 10.28
N GLY A 219 2.88 -17.42 9.01
CA GLY A 219 2.48 -16.22 8.26
C GLY A 219 1.23 -15.56 8.85
N LEU A 220 0.23 -16.35 9.26
CA LEU A 220 -0.97 -15.82 9.93
C LEU A 220 -0.62 -15.12 11.25
N ARG A 221 0.29 -15.68 12.05
CA ARG A 221 0.75 -15.05 13.30
C ARG A 221 1.43 -13.71 13.04
N GLY A 222 2.30 -13.65 12.04
CA GLY A 222 2.94 -12.40 11.62
C GLY A 222 1.90 -11.36 11.19
N PHE A 223 0.95 -11.77 10.36
CA PHE A 223 -0.15 -10.90 9.92
C PHE A 223 -0.98 -10.35 11.10
N LEU A 224 -1.41 -11.21 12.03
CA LEU A 224 -2.22 -10.77 13.18
C LEU A 224 -1.43 -9.88 14.15
N LYS A 225 -0.12 -10.12 14.29
CA LYS A 225 0.78 -9.23 15.04
C LYS A 225 0.79 -7.84 14.42
N ASP A 226 1.05 -7.79 13.13
CA ASP A 226 1.16 -6.55 12.36
C ASP A 226 -0.14 -5.76 12.38
N MET A 227 -1.28 -6.44 12.18
CA MET A 227 -2.62 -5.86 12.30
C MET A 227 -2.83 -5.19 13.66
N LEU A 228 -2.39 -5.82 14.74
CA LEU A 228 -2.59 -5.29 16.08
C LEU A 228 -1.68 -4.10 16.39
N ILE A 229 -0.46 -4.10 15.85
CA ILE A 229 0.46 -2.95 15.97
C ILE A 229 -0.05 -1.73 15.23
N MET A 230 -0.74 -1.91 14.10
CA MET A 230 -1.30 -0.79 13.33
C MET A 230 -2.65 -0.31 13.84
N TYR A 231 -3.47 -1.22 14.35
CA TYR A 231 -4.87 -0.95 14.67
C TYR A 231 -5.14 -1.31 16.13
N ASP A 232 -4.46 -0.62 17.03
CA ASP A 232 -4.67 -0.66 18.48
C ASP A 232 -5.99 0.05 18.84
N VAL A 233 -7.09 -0.63 18.52
CA VAL A 233 -8.45 -0.10 18.61
C VAL A 233 -9.39 -1.12 19.27
N PRO A 234 -10.43 -0.67 19.99
CA PRO A 234 -11.34 -1.58 20.69
C PRO A 234 -11.94 -2.68 19.80
N GLU A 235 -12.25 -2.37 18.54
CA GLU A 235 -12.82 -3.31 17.57
C GLU A 235 -11.84 -4.42 17.20
N THR A 236 -10.57 -4.07 16.97
CA THR A 236 -9.49 -5.03 16.69
C THR A 236 -9.27 -5.92 17.91
N HIS A 237 -9.30 -5.34 19.11
CA HIS A 237 -9.17 -6.08 20.36
C HIS A 237 -10.31 -7.07 20.57
N ALA A 238 -11.55 -6.62 20.38
CA ALA A 238 -12.74 -7.47 20.45
C ALA A 238 -12.69 -8.60 19.39
N PHE A 239 -12.27 -8.27 18.17
CA PHE A 239 -12.12 -9.28 17.11
C PHE A 239 -11.06 -10.31 17.44
N LEU A 240 -9.87 -9.89 17.89
CA LEU A 240 -8.77 -10.80 18.20
C LEU A 240 -9.06 -11.65 19.43
N THR A 241 -9.66 -11.08 20.48
CA THR A 241 -10.07 -11.85 21.66
C THR A 241 -11.08 -12.94 21.29
N ASP A 242 -12.09 -12.63 20.49
CA ASP A 242 -13.05 -13.61 19.99
C ASP A 242 -12.42 -14.65 19.04
N LEU A 243 -11.54 -14.20 18.14
CA LEU A 243 -10.80 -15.09 17.22
C LEU A 243 -9.92 -16.10 17.98
N LEU A 244 -9.33 -15.67 19.09
CA LEU A 244 -8.42 -16.45 19.92
C LEU A 244 -9.13 -17.22 21.04
N GLY A 245 -10.45 -17.08 21.18
CA GLY A 245 -11.24 -17.72 22.24
C GLY A 245 -10.90 -17.21 23.65
N ILE A 246 -10.51 -15.95 23.76
CA ILE A 246 -10.27 -15.27 25.04
C ILE A 246 -11.63 -14.80 25.59
N PRO A 247 -12.04 -15.20 26.81
CA PRO A 247 -13.36 -14.89 27.35
C PRO A 247 -13.63 -13.38 27.44
N ALA A 248 -14.84 -12.95 27.05
CA ALA A 248 -15.29 -11.56 27.06
C ALA A 248 -15.59 -10.99 28.46
N THR A 249 -15.42 -11.75 29.54
CA THR A 249 -15.73 -11.31 30.92
C THR A 249 -14.68 -10.38 31.52
N SER A 250 -13.61 -10.10 30.81
CA SER A 250 -12.64 -9.06 31.18
C SER A 250 -13.26 -7.68 30.96
N THR A 251 -13.24 -6.81 31.97
CA THR A 251 -13.59 -5.38 31.85
C THR A 251 -12.73 -4.68 30.79
N ASN A 252 -13.12 -3.51 30.26
CA ASN A 252 -12.26 -2.76 29.30
C ASN A 252 -10.85 -2.51 29.87
N ASP A 253 -10.73 -2.26 31.17
CA ASP A 253 -9.44 -2.12 31.84
C ASP A 253 -8.69 -3.45 31.95
N GLU A 254 -9.37 -4.59 32.10
CA GLU A 254 -8.75 -5.92 32.05
C GLU A 254 -8.43 -6.38 30.63
N ILE A 255 -9.19 -5.95 29.62
CA ILE A 255 -8.89 -6.14 28.20
C ILE A 255 -7.67 -5.31 27.86
N ASN A 256 -7.66 -4.02 28.18
CA ASN A 256 -6.50 -3.13 28.01
C ASN A 256 -5.31 -3.59 28.86
N ALA A 257 -5.52 -4.16 30.05
CA ALA A 257 -4.46 -4.74 30.88
C ALA A 257 -4.05 -6.17 30.47
N ALA A 258 -4.86 -6.90 29.70
CA ALA A 258 -4.54 -8.19 29.08
C ALA A 258 -3.89 -8.01 27.70
N ILE A 259 -4.20 -6.89 27.05
CA ILE A 259 -3.65 -6.39 25.79
C ILE A 259 -2.50 -5.41 26.03
N ASP A 260 -2.23 -5.06 27.29
CA ASP A 260 -1.04 -4.34 27.73
C ASP A 260 0.16 -4.85 26.93
N ALA A 261 0.92 -3.95 26.30
CA ALA A 261 1.84 -4.27 25.21
C ALA A 261 2.81 -5.41 25.59
N SER A 262 3.14 -5.56 26.88
CA SER A 262 3.91 -6.69 27.43
C SER A 262 3.18 -8.04 27.34
N LYS A 263 1.88 -8.11 27.66
CA LYS A 263 1.06 -9.32 27.55
C LYS A 263 0.62 -9.59 26.12
N LEU A 264 0.44 -8.58 25.29
CA LEU A 264 0.21 -8.75 23.85
C LEU A 264 1.46 -9.28 23.16
N THR A 265 2.64 -8.75 23.52
CA THR A 265 3.93 -9.31 23.11
C THR A 265 4.14 -10.72 23.67
N ASN A 266 3.59 -11.07 24.84
CA ASN A 266 3.57 -12.46 25.34
C ASN A 266 2.48 -13.33 24.68
N LEU A 267 1.39 -12.75 24.22
CA LEU A 267 0.32 -13.46 23.51
C LEU A 267 0.81 -13.80 22.10
N ILE A 268 1.43 -12.81 21.45
CA ILE A 268 1.95 -12.82 20.10
C ILE A 268 3.33 -13.51 20.00
N GLY A 269 4.26 -13.14 20.87
CA GLY A 269 5.60 -13.70 20.93
C GLY A 269 5.71 -14.98 21.77
N GLY A 270 4.74 -15.26 22.64
CA GLY A 270 4.79 -16.39 23.56
C GLY A 270 3.96 -17.62 23.14
N GLU A 271 3.92 -18.59 24.04
CA GLU A 271 3.37 -19.94 23.82
C GLU A 271 1.88 -19.97 23.40
N ARG A 272 1.13 -18.87 23.54
CA ARG A 272 -0.30 -18.82 23.18
C ARG A 272 -0.54 -18.74 21.67
N LEU A 273 0.18 -17.89 20.92
CA LEU A 273 0.18 -18.03 19.47
C LEU A 273 0.77 -19.39 19.08
N ALA A 274 1.81 -19.90 19.77
CA ALA A 274 2.32 -21.27 19.55
C ALA A 274 1.20 -22.32 19.73
N GLY A 275 0.29 -22.10 20.67
CA GLY A 275 -0.93 -22.85 20.93
C GLY A 275 -2.00 -22.78 19.83
N LEU A 276 -1.98 -21.80 18.91
CA LEU A 276 -2.80 -21.83 17.69
C LEU A 276 -2.56 -23.09 16.85
N SER A 277 -1.34 -23.63 16.92
CA SER A 277 -1.00 -24.91 16.28
C SER A 277 -1.68 -26.10 16.94
N ARG A 278 -2.15 -25.95 18.19
CA ARG A 278 -2.78 -26.99 19.02
C ARG A 278 -4.31 -26.85 19.09
N SER A 279 -4.88 -25.67 18.83
CA SER A 279 -6.29 -25.36 19.08
C SER A 279 -7.26 -25.60 17.91
N GLY A 280 -6.84 -26.26 16.83
CA GLY A 280 -7.77 -26.61 15.73
C GLY A 280 -8.26 -25.40 14.92
N LEU A 281 -7.52 -24.29 14.93
CA LEU A 281 -7.81 -23.13 14.10
C LEU A 281 -7.74 -23.49 12.62
N ASN A 282 -8.91 -23.49 12.00
CA ASN A 282 -9.03 -23.67 10.57
C ASN A 282 -8.62 -22.37 9.87
N LEU A 283 -7.43 -22.37 9.25
CA LEU A 283 -6.86 -21.21 8.56
C LEU A 283 -7.86 -20.55 7.60
N ARG A 284 -8.63 -21.35 6.86
CA ARG A 284 -9.63 -20.83 5.92
C ARG A 284 -10.76 -20.10 6.64
N THR A 285 -11.28 -20.66 7.74
CA THR A 285 -12.28 -20.00 8.58
C THR A 285 -11.74 -18.71 9.19
N THR A 286 -10.50 -18.72 9.70
CA THR A 286 -9.85 -17.53 10.25
C THR A 286 -9.70 -16.43 9.19
N LEU A 287 -9.21 -16.75 8.00
CA LEU A 287 -9.06 -15.77 6.92
C LEU A 287 -10.41 -15.25 6.43
N SER A 288 -11.45 -16.08 6.43
CA SER A 288 -12.82 -15.63 6.12
C SER A 288 -13.33 -14.62 7.14
N ARG A 289 -13.14 -14.90 8.44
CA ARG A 289 -13.54 -14.00 9.53
C ARG A 289 -12.76 -12.69 9.50
N LEU A 290 -11.49 -12.76 9.15
CA LEU A 290 -10.64 -11.58 9.02
C LEU A 290 -11.07 -10.69 7.84
N LEU A 291 -11.41 -11.27 6.69
CA LEU A 291 -11.99 -10.51 5.58
C LEU A 291 -13.32 -9.85 5.97
N ASP A 292 -14.19 -10.59 6.69
CA ASP A 292 -15.46 -10.07 7.18
C ASP A 292 -15.28 -8.90 8.16
N PHE A 293 -14.32 -9.02 9.08
CA PHE A 293 -13.94 -7.96 9.99
C PHE A 293 -13.60 -6.67 9.23
N TRP A 294 -12.70 -6.73 8.25
CA TRP A 294 -12.32 -5.53 7.49
C TRP A 294 -13.49 -4.95 6.70
N LEU A 295 -14.17 -5.79 5.94
CA LEU A 295 -15.15 -5.35 4.94
C LEU A 295 -16.47 -4.86 5.57
N ASN A 296 -16.85 -5.45 6.70
CA ASN A 296 -18.15 -5.21 7.30
C ASN A 296 -18.03 -4.60 8.70
N THR A 297 -17.22 -5.17 9.60
CA THR A 297 -17.17 -4.73 11.00
C THR A 297 -16.41 -3.41 11.16
N TYR A 298 -15.13 -3.40 10.83
CA TYR A 298 -14.25 -2.25 11.02
C TYR A 298 -14.63 -1.10 10.09
N LYS A 299 -14.94 -1.38 8.81
CA LYS A 299 -15.45 -0.35 7.91
C LYS A 299 -16.71 0.36 8.46
N ALA A 300 -17.59 -0.36 9.14
CA ALA A 300 -18.82 0.21 9.67
C ALA A 300 -18.60 1.12 10.89
N THR A 301 -17.45 1.02 11.58
CA THR A 301 -17.13 1.93 12.69
C THR A 301 -16.52 3.25 12.23
N LEU A 302 -16.08 3.32 10.97
CA LEU A 302 -15.51 4.53 10.36
C LEU A 302 -16.61 5.49 9.90
N THR A 303 -17.27 6.12 10.87
CA THR A 303 -18.39 7.06 10.65
C THR A 303 -18.02 8.52 10.94
N ALA A 304 -16.74 8.82 11.14
CA ALA A 304 -16.28 10.17 11.39
C ALA A 304 -16.68 11.09 10.21
N PRO A 305 -17.12 12.34 10.47
CA PRO A 305 -17.38 13.27 9.38
C PRO A 305 -16.11 13.48 8.55
N ILE A 306 -16.28 13.81 7.26
CA ILE A 306 -15.14 14.20 6.42
C ILE A 306 -14.46 15.41 7.07
N ALA A 307 -13.15 15.29 7.28
CA ALA A 307 -12.34 16.31 7.94
C ALA A 307 -12.43 17.67 7.23
N ALA A 308 -12.38 18.75 8.01
CA ALA A 308 -12.30 20.10 7.47
C ALA A 308 -10.98 20.30 6.69
N ALA A 309 -10.95 21.29 5.79
CA ALA A 309 -9.75 21.56 4.98
C ALA A 309 -8.52 21.99 5.81
N THR A 310 -8.75 22.45 7.04
CA THR A 310 -7.71 22.83 8.00
C THR A 310 -7.07 21.62 8.67
N CYS A 311 -7.81 20.50 8.82
CA CYS A 311 -7.29 19.37 9.56
C CYS A 311 -6.06 18.72 8.86
N GLY A 312 -5.16 18.14 9.66
CA GLY A 312 -4.00 17.38 9.22
C GLY A 312 -2.79 18.22 8.84
N ASN A 313 -2.76 19.47 9.33
CA ASN A 313 -1.63 20.39 9.18
C ASN A 313 -0.75 20.45 10.45
N LEU A 314 -1.08 19.65 11.46
CA LEU A 314 -0.41 19.58 12.76
C LEU A 314 -0.45 20.90 13.55
N THR A 315 -1.46 21.73 13.28
CA THR A 315 -1.71 23.01 13.94
C THR A 315 -3.16 23.04 14.39
N GLN A 316 -3.41 23.44 15.63
CA GLN A 316 -4.80 23.61 16.12
C GLN A 316 -5.39 24.90 15.53
N ASP A 317 -6.16 24.77 14.46
CA ASP A 317 -6.85 25.89 13.85
C ASP A 317 -8.14 26.27 14.60
N ALA A 318 -8.61 27.51 14.40
CA ALA A 318 -9.81 28.00 15.08
C ALA A 318 -11.05 27.19 14.67
N GLY A 319 -11.71 26.56 15.65
CA GLY A 319 -12.89 25.72 15.45
C GLY A 319 -12.58 24.22 15.30
N GLU A 320 -11.30 23.85 15.33
CA GLU A 320 -10.90 22.46 15.46
C GLU A 320 -11.01 21.99 16.91
N THR A 321 -11.30 20.71 17.04
CA THR A 321 -11.50 19.97 18.29
C THR A 321 -10.89 18.59 18.10
N PHE A 322 -10.61 17.90 19.19
CA PHE A 322 -10.13 16.51 19.12
C PHE A 322 -11.11 15.60 18.37
N GLU A 323 -12.41 15.86 18.47
CA GLU A 323 -13.45 15.05 17.83
C GLU A 323 -13.51 15.21 16.30
N ASN A 324 -13.20 16.40 15.76
CA ASN A 324 -13.31 16.67 14.32
C ASN A 324 -11.97 16.66 13.56
N CYS A 325 -10.85 16.93 14.25
CA CYS A 325 -9.50 16.90 13.69
C CYS A 325 -8.52 16.20 14.67
N PRO A 326 -8.75 14.92 15.05
CA PRO A 326 -7.93 14.25 16.07
C PRO A 326 -6.42 14.26 15.75
N ASP A 327 -6.07 14.23 14.46
CA ASP A 327 -4.67 14.26 14.01
C ASP A 327 -3.95 15.58 14.37
N ASP A 328 -4.62 16.73 14.49
CA ASP A 328 -3.96 17.99 14.88
C ASP A 328 -3.80 18.16 16.40
N PHE A 329 -4.40 17.25 17.17
CA PHE A 329 -4.37 17.20 18.63
C PHE A 329 -3.59 15.99 19.15
N ALA A 330 -2.95 15.21 18.27
CA ALA A 330 -2.21 14.02 18.63
C ALA A 330 -1.09 14.32 19.63
N ASP A 331 -0.96 13.45 20.64
CA ASP A 331 0.11 13.53 21.63
C ASP A 331 1.40 12.96 21.03
N LEU A 332 2.22 13.82 20.45
CA LEU A 332 3.48 13.42 19.81
C LEU A 332 4.59 13.04 20.80
N SER A 333 4.35 13.11 22.12
CA SER A 333 5.39 12.83 23.12
C SER A 333 5.83 11.36 23.15
N THR A 334 5.00 10.45 22.62
CA THR A 334 5.26 9.00 22.54
C THR A 334 5.79 8.55 21.19
N CYS A 335 5.78 9.43 20.19
CA CYS A 335 6.21 9.09 18.85
C CYS A 335 7.68 8.65 18.81
N GLY A 336 7.95 7.53 18.14
CA GLY A 336 9.24 6.84 18.07
C GLY A 336 9.32 5.54 18.90
N ASN A 337 8.20 5.03 19.40
CA ASN A 337 8.17 3.78 20.19
C ASN A 337 8.04 2.50 19.32
N GLY A 338 7.81 2.66 18.01
CA GLY A 338 7.65 1.60 17.02
C GLY A 338 6.23 1.03 16.88
N TYR A 339 5.23 1.60 17.55
CA TYR A 339 3.83 1.20 17.51
C TYR A 339 2.98 2.36 17.01
N CYS A 340 2.02 2.12 16.10
CA CYS A 340 1.15 3.19 15.61
C CYS A 340 -0.12 3.26 16.47
N GLU A 341 -0.13 4.13 17.48
CA GLU A 341 -1.21 4.24 18.48
C GLU A 341 -2.37 5.16 18.02
N GLU A 342 -3.13 4.71 17.02
CA GLU A 342 -4.19 5.48 16.34
C GLU A 342 -5.22 6.15 17.26
N PHE A 343 -5.77 5.41 18.23
CA PHE A 343 -6.94 5.88 19.00
C PHE A 343 -6.58 6.40 20.39
N VAL A 344 -5.53 5.86 21.01
CA VAL A 344 -5.09 6.28 22.35
C VAL A 344 -4.32 7.60 22.27
N LYS A 345 -3.53 7.79 21.21
CA LYS A 345 -2.61 8.92 21.06
C LYS A 345 -2.85 9.78 19.81
N GLY A 346 -3.70 9.33 18.90
CA GLY A 346 -3.92 10.02 17.62
C GLY A 346 -2.75 9.82 16.65
N GLU A 347 -1.95 8.77 16.84
CA GLU A 347 -0.81 8.50 15.96
C GLU A 347 -1.30 7.98 14.60
N SER A 348 -0.75 8.54 13.53
CA SER A 348 -1.08 8.13 12.17
C SER A 348 0.12 8.39 11.27
N VAL A 349 0.00 8.04 9.99
CA VAL A 349 0.97 8.45 8.96
C VAL A 349 1.05 9.97 8.78
N ILE A 350 0.20 10.73 9.46
CA ILE A 350 0.17 12.19 9.48
C ILE A 350 0.95 12.71 10.69
N THR A 351 0.68 12.17 11.86
CA THR A 351 1.14 12.71 13.15
C THR A 351 2.41 12.04 13.65
N CYS A 352 2.56 10.72 13.47
CA CYS A 352 3.72 9.96 13.91
C CYS A 352 4.28 9.05 12.81
N THR A 353 4.93 9.68 11.81
CA THR A 353 5.56 8.92 10.72
C THR A 353 6.66 7.96 11.17
N ALA A 354 7.28 8.20 12.33
CA ALA A 354 8.33 7.32 12.88
C ALA A 354 7.78 5.94 13.22
N ASP A 355 6.55 5.88 13.73
CA ASP A 355 5.92 4.64 14.17
C ASP A 355 4.88 4.13 13.19
N CYS A 356 4.21 5.00 12.44
CA CYS A 356 3.13 4.61 11.54
C CYS A 356 3.59 4.37 10.09
N ILE A 357 4.81 4.79 9.73
CA ILE A 357 5.39 4.49 8.42
C ILE A 357 6.68 3.69 8.65
N PRO A 358 6.83 2.50 8.05
CA PRO A 358 8.14 1.84 8.02
C PRO A 358 9.15 2.80 7.40
N GLN A 359 10.32 3.02 8.03
CA GLN A 359 11.34 4.00 7.62
C GLN A 359 11.17 4.43 6.15
N PRO A 360 10.51 5.59 5.86
CA PRO A 360 9.82 5.79 4.58
C PRO A 360 10.68 5.57 3.34
N ASN A 361 11.97 5.93 3.45
CA ASN A 361 12.97 5.70 2.42
C ASN A 361 13.23 4.22 2.18
N VAL A 362 13.36 3.41 3.24
CA VAL A 362 13.55 1.96 3.15
C VAL A 362 12.32 1.29 2.53
N ALA A 363 11.12 1.65 2.97
CA ALA A 363 9.88 1.10 2.45
C ALA A 363 9.69 1.41 0.96
N LEU A 364 9.91 2.67 0.56
CA LEU A 364 9.82 3.09 -0.83
C LEU A 364 10.90 2.43 -1.69
N GLN A 365 12.15 2.38 -1.23
CA GLN A 365 13.24 1.72 -1.96
C GLN A 365 12.98 0.22 -2.12
N ALA A 366 12.45 -0.44 -1.09
CA ALA A 366 12.10 -1.86 -1.14
C ALA A 366 10.95 -2.11 -2.14
N ALA A 367 9.90 -1.29 -2.12
CA ALA A 367 8.81 -1.37 -3.08
C ALA A 367 9.29 -1.13 -4.53
N GLN A 368 10.14 -0.12 -4.75
CA GLN A 368 10.76 0.16 -6.04
C GLN A 368 11.63 -1.01 -6.52
N GLN A 369 12.41 -1.62 -5.63
CA GLN A 369 13.23 -2.77 -5.96
C GLN A 369 12.39 -4.00 -6.34
N ASN A 370 11.24 -4.19 -5.68
CA ASN A 370 10.27 -5.21 -6.04
C ASN A 370 9.62 -4.95 -7.41
N ASP A 371 9.34 -3.69 -7.76
CA ASP A 371 8.88 -3.32 -9.11
C ASP A 371 9.92 -3.73 -10.16
N LEU A 372 11.17 -3.32 -9.99
CA LEU A 372 12.27 -3.71 -10.87
C LEU A 372 12.40 -5.23 -11.02
N ASN A 373 12.25 -5.98 -9.92
CA ASN A 373 12.29 -7.44 -9.95
C ASN A 373 11.10 -8.04 -10.73
N SER A 374 9.94 -7.41 -10.70
CA SER A 374 8.74 -7.87 -11.42
C SER A 374 8.83 -7.67 -12.94
N GLN A 375 9.70 -6.77 -13.39
CA GLN A 375 9.94 -6.49 -14.80
C GLN A 375 10.90 -7.49 -15.45
N VAL A 376 11.69 -8.23 -14.65
CA VAL A 376 12.56 -9.28 -15.17
C VAL A 376 11.69 -10.43 -15.69
N PRO A 377 11.79 -10.80 -16.98
CA PRO A 377 11.06 -11.93 -17.51
C PRO A 377 11.42 -13.17 -16.71
N VAL A 378 10.43 -13.77 -16.04
CA VAL A 378 10.61 -15.08 -15.42
C VAL A 378 10.89 -16.05 -16.56
N ILE A 379 12.16 -16.43 -16.72
CA ILE A 379 12.54 -17.48 -17.66
C ILE A 379 11.75 -18.72 -17.22
N PRO A 380 10.81 -19.24 -18.03
CA PRO A 380 10.05 -20.39 -17.64
C PRO A 380 11.04 -21.51 -17.33
N ILE A 381 11.03 -21.98 -16.07
CA ILE A 381 11.81 -23.15 -15.68
C ILE A 381 11.35 -24.24 -16.65
N ARG A 382 12.25 -24.70 -17.53
CA ARG A 382 11.98 -25.88 -18.35
C ARG A 382 11.61 -26.98 -17.36
N THR A 383 10.33 -27.29 -17.27
CA THR A 383 9.87 -28.51 -16.63
C THR A 383 10.68 -29.61 -17.30
N ARG A 384 11.55 -30.27 -16.55
CA ARG A 384 12.27 -31.43 -17.08
C ARG A 384 11.20 -32.34 -17.63
N THR A 385 11.19 -32.53 -18.94
CA THR A 385 10.35 -33.53 -19.59
C THR A 385 10.56 -34.80 -18.79
N PRO A 386 9.50 -35.42 -18.25
CA PRO A 386 9.66 -36.64 -17.48
C PRO A 386 10.46 -37.62 -18.34
N VAL A 387 11.65 -37.99 -17.87
CA VAL A 387 12.46 -39.00 -18.53
C VAL A 387 11.59 -40.24 -18.55
N ALA A 388 11.20 -40.68 -19.76
CA ALA A 388 10.44 -41.90 -19.91
C ALA A 388 11.22 -43.01 -19.20
N SER A 389 10.64 -43.56 -18.13
CA SER A 389 11.14 -44.75 -17.47
C SER A 389 11.17 -45.84 -18.52
N GLY A 390 12.36 -46.13 -19.02
CA GLY A 390 12.61 -47.31 -19.84
C GLY A 390 12.34 -48.53 -18.97
N VAL A 391 11.17 -49.14 -19.20
CA VAL A 391 10.86 -50.49 -18.73
C VAL A 391 11.84 -51.43 -19.43
N GLY A 392 12.91 -51.79 -18.74
CA GLY A 392 13.76 -52.91 -19.14
C GLY A 392 12.96 -54.20 -19.01
N ARG A 393 12.92 -54.97 -20.10
CA ARG A 393 12.46 -56.36 -20.13
C ARG A 393 13.55 -57.30 -19.66
#